data_AF-A0A8T0J9G7-F1
#
_entry.id   AF-A0A8T0J9G7-F1
#
_cell.length_a   1.000
_cell.length_b   1.000
_cell.length_c   1.000
_cell.angle_alpha   90.00
_cell.angle_beta   90.00
_cell.angle_gamma   90.00
#
_symmetry.space_group_name_H-M   'P 1'
#
loop_
_entity.id
_entity.type
_entity.pdbx_description
1 polymer ?
#
loop_
_entity_poly.entity_id
_entity_poly.type
_entity_poly.pdbx_seq_one_letter_code
_entity_poly.pdbx_strand_id
1 'polypeptide(L)'
;MAMAMAMDLHCLHVAGLTGLQGTVPRFSPPLVSLGSRCLNAGCSRGLLRRNSVAITVRGSTSCRRLRGESCCRAQSRDAATVEVAIDGKIDDVVPVLNLSEVTERMQSLSKTRPEIFRAMYSSVIGGITTDPAAMVIPMDDHMVHRGHGVFDTAIIYNGFLYELDTHLDRLLRSAASSKIKSPFDRATLRHILLQTVAASGCRRGSLRYWLSAGLGGFGLSSKECYKSTFYAIVSDNTYKGPEGVKVVTTTIPIKPPFFATVKSVNYLPNVLAQLEAEEQGAFTAVWLDSEGYIAEGPNMNIAVLSKDGVLLIPPFDNVLAGCTARRMLELVPTLMEKKLVAGLVGVKVQKISVQEAKSASEMMLIGSGVLVKSIIEWDGLPVGNGNVGPLTSAIREAVQRDLEDITAEKLVPVPYASGL
;
A
#
# COMPACT_ATOMS: atom_id res chain seq x y z
N MET A 1 44.46 -9.93 36.05
CA MET A 1 44.42 -11.35 36.45
C MET A 1 43.39 -11.47 37.57
N ALA A 2 42.47 -12.42 37.43
CA ALA A 2 41.16 -12.48 38.08
C ALA A 2 41.15 -12.53 39.62
N MET A 3 40.07 -12.05 40.24
CA MET A 3 39.14 -12.92 40.98
C MET A 3 37.84 -12.20 41.35
N ALA A 4 36.78 -13.02 41.33
CA ALA A 4 35.38 -12.69 41.51
C ALA A 4 34.99 -12.48 42.98
N MET A 5 33.88 -11.76 43.21
CA MET A 5 32.99 -11.97 44.36
C MET A 5 31.53 -11.74 43.93
N ALA A 6 30.68 -12.64 44.41
CA ALA A 6 29.24 -12.73 44.18
C ALA A 6 28.46 -12.30 45.44
N MET A 7 27.12 -12.24 45.29
CA MET A 7 26.04 -12.07 46.30
C MET A 7 25.77 -10.59 46.69
N ASP A 8 24.53 -10.09 46.79
CA ASP A 8 23.33 -10.69 47.37
C ASP A 8 22.00 -10.18 46.78
N LEU A 9 20.99 -11.06 46.82
CA LEU A 9 19.56 -10.77 46.72
C LEU A 9 19.06 -10.14 48.04
N HIS A 10 18.15 -9.17 47.98
CA HIS A 10 17.25 -8.86 49.10
C HIS A 10 15.81 -8.66 48.62
N CYS A 11 14.94 -9.50 49.15
CA CYS A 11 13.49 -9.34 49.22
C CYS A 11 13.12 -8.13 50.08
N LEU A 12 12.09 -7.39 49.68
CA LEU A 12 11.35 -6.49 50.56
C LEU A 12 9.87 -6.80 50.43
N HIS A 13 9.31 -7.29 51.53
CA HIS A 13 7.90 -7.49 51.79
C HIS A 13 7.60 -6.64 53.03
N VAL A 14 6.74 -5.61 52.91
CA VAL A 14 5.99 -5.08 54.05
C VAL A 14 4.58 -4.70 53.61
N ALA A 15 3.62 -5.34 54.27
CA ALA A 15 2.22 -4.98 54.58
C ALA A 15 1.86 -3.49 54.37
N GLY A 16 0.68 -3.12 53.87
CA GLY A 16 -0.65 -3.61 54.20
C GLY A 16 -1.40 -2.47 54.91
N LEU A 17 -2.24 -1.73 54.18
CA LEU A 17 -3.30 -0.89 54.76
C LEU A 17 -4.57 -1.02 53.91
N THR A 18 -5.64 -1.30 54.64
CA THR A 18 -6.99 -1.67 54.24
C THR A 18 -7.83 -0.48 53.78
N GLY A 19 -8.74 -0.74 52.84
CA GLY A 19 -10.09 -0.17 52.83
C GLY A 19 -10.34 0.91 51.79
N LEU A 20 -11.07 0.55 50.73
CA LEU A 20 -12.35 1.19 50.36
C LEU A 20 -12.98 0.40 49.21
N GLN A 21 -14.23 -0.01 49.43
CA GLN A 21 -15.09 -0.71 48.49
C GLN A 21 -15.52 0.23 47.36
N GLY A 22 -15.48 -0.25 46.12
CA GLY A 22 -16.04 0.42 44.95
C GLY A 22 -16.27 -0.60 43.84
N THR A 23 -17.54 -0.84 43.53
CA THR A 23 -18.08 -1.85 42.61
C THR A 23 -17.69 -1.62 41.15
N VAL A 24 -17.20 -2.67 40.46
CA VAL A 24 -17.02 -2.71 38.99
C VAL A 24 -17.94 -3.81 38.43
N PRO A 25 -18.82 -3.52 37.46
CA PRO A 25 -19.65 -4.56 36.85
C PRO A 25 -18.84 -5.41 35.85
N ARG A 26 -18.89 -6.73 36.03
CA ARG A 26 -18.38 -7.72 35.06
C ARG A 26 -19.42 -7.93 33.95
N PHE A 27 -19.02 -7.69 32.70
CA PHE A 27 -19.76 -8.15 31.53
C PHE A 27 -19.32 -9.57 31.18
N SER A 28 -20.28 -10.50 31.20
CA SER A 28 -20.12 -11.88 30.70
C SER A 28 -20.56 -11.94 29.23
N PRO A 29 -19.83 -12.61 28.33
CA PRO A 29 -20.30 -12.87 26.97
C PRO A 29 -21.31 -14.04 26.95
N PRO A 30 -22.27 -14.09 26.00
CA PRO A 30 -23.28 -15.14 25.96
C PRO A 30 -22.71 -16.47 25.46
N LEU A 31 -23.03 -17.53 26.21
CA LEU A 31 -22.88 -18.93 25.84
C LEU A 31 -23.88 -19.31 24.75
N VAL A 32 -23.39 -19.81 23.61
CA VAL A 32 -24.21 -20.49 22.60
C VAL A 32 -24.20 -21.98 22.88
N SER A 33 -25.35 -22.55 23.23
CA SER A 33 -25.54 -23.98 23.44
C SER A 33 -25.65 -24.73 22.11
N LEU A 34 -24.78 -25.70 21.86
CA LEU A 34 -24.96 -26.70 20.81
C LEU A 34 -25.67 -27.92 21.41
N GLY A 35 -26.94 -28.06 21.07
CA GLY A 35 -27.75 -29.23 21.42
C GLY A 35 -27.31 -30.46 20.63
N SER A 36 -26.77 -31.45 21.33
CA SER A 36 -26.53 -32.80 20.83
C SER A 36 -27.85 -33.58 20.77
N ARG A 37 -28.26 -34.04 19.58
CA ARG A 37 -29.21 -35.16 19.44
C ARG A 37 -28.52 -36.31 18.71
N CYS A 38 -28.31 -37.38 19.46
CA CYS A 38 -28.03 -38.72 18.94
C CYS A 38 -29.30 -39.30 18.32
N LEU A 39 -29.18 -39.88 17.12
CA LEU A 39 -30.06 -40.95 16.65
C LEU A 39 -29.18 -41.99 15.94
N ASN A 40 -29.21 -43.21 16.50
CA ASN A 40 -28.59 -44.41 15.96
C ASN A 40 -29.36 -44.91 14.73
N ALA A 41 -28.64 -45.37 13.69
CA ALA A 41 -28.65 -46.76 13.21
C ALA A 41 -28.28 -46.88 11.72
N GLY A 42 -27.26 -47.71 11.42
CA GLY A 42 -27.33 -48.70 10.35
C GLY A 42 -26.71 -48.40 8.97
N CYS A 43 -25.71 -49.23 8.63
CA CYS A 43 -25.35 -49.72 7.28
C CYS A 43 -24.51 -48.88 6.30
N SER A 44 -23.21 -49.22 6.29
CA SER A 44 -22.43 -49.77 5.16
C SER A 44 -22.10 -48.94 3.90
N ARG A 45 -20.81 -49.07 3.55
CA ARG A 45 -20.12 -48.80 2.27
C ARG A 45 -19.67 -47.36 2.02
N GLY A 46 -18.33 -47.21 2.01
CA GLY A 46 -17.63 -46.00 1.67
C GLY A 46 -17.97 -45.52 0.26
N LEU A 47 -18.45 -44.28 0.20
CA LEU A 47 -18.45 -43.45 -0.99
C LEU A 47 -17.67 -42.18 -0.66
N LEU A 48 -16.53 -42.01 -1.32
CA LEU A 48 -15.79 -40.75 -1.38
C LEU A 48 -16.74 -39.64 -1.86
N ARG A 49 -17.19 -38.78 -0.95
CA ARG A 49 -17.89 -37.55 -1.32
C ARG A 49 -16.87 -36.53 -1.82
N ARG A 50 -16.88 -36.28 -3.12
CA ARG A 50 -16.33 -35.06 -3.72
C ARG A 50 -17.14 -33.88 -3.20
N ASN A 51 -16.59 -33.10 -2.28
CA ASN A 51 -17.13 -31.79 -1.96
C ASN A 51 -16.50 -30.77 -2.90
N SER A 52 -17.12 -30.59 -4.05
CA SER A 52 -16.85 -29.46 -4.95
C SER A 52 -17.57 -28.22 -4.41
N VAL A 53 -16.81 -27.24 -3.92
CA VAL A 53 -17.32 -25.88 -3.69
C VAL A 53 -17.06 -25.09 -4.97
N ALA A 54 -18.12 -24.92 -5.78
CA ALA A 54 -18.10 -24.02 -6.93
C ALA A 54 -18.30 -22.58 -6.44
N ILE A 55 -17.25 -21.74 -6.51
CA ILE A 55 -17.45 -20.29 -6.45
C ILE A 55 -18.01 -19.87 -7.81
N THR A 56 -19.33 -19.79 -7.90
CA THR A 56 -20.03 -19.26 -9.07
C THR A 56 -20.14 -17.75 -8.92
N VAL A 57 -19.28 -16.98 -9.61
CA VAL A 57 -19.57 -15.57 -9.86
C VAL A 57 -20.58 -15.53 -11.02
N ARG A 58 -21.86 -15.33 -10.72
CA ARG A 58 -22.89 -15.12 -11.76
C ARG A 58 -22.74 -13.72 -12.34
N GLY A 59 -21.95 -13.60 -13.42
CA GLY A 59 -22.12 -12.54 -14.40
C GLY A 59 -23.23 -12.93 -15.37
N SER A 60 -24.37 -12.24 -15.33
CA SER A 60 -25.45 -12.45 -16.29
C SER A 60 -25.11 -11.78 -17.62
N THR A 61 -24.72 -12.55 -18.62
CA THR A 61 -24.82 -12.15 -20.03
C THR A 61 -25.52 -13.25 -20.81
N SER A 62 -26.78 -12.99 -21.15
CA SER A 62 -27.57 -13.79 -22.07
C SER A 62 -26.96 -13.66 -23.47
N CYS A 63 -26.52 -14.77 -24.08
CA CYS A 63 -26.34 -14.83 -25.53
C CYS A 63 -26.97 -16.12 -26.06
N ARG A 64 -27.98 -15.95 -26.93
CA ARG A 64 -28.78 -17.01 -27.54
C ARG A 64 -27.91 -17.89 -28.45
N ARG A 65 -28.16 -19.21 -28.39
CA ARG A 65 -27.68 -20.19 -29.38
C ARG A 65 -28.29 -19.87 -30.75
N LEU A 66 -27.46 -19.78 -31.77
CA LEU A 66 -27.82 -20.04 -33.16
C LEU A 66 -26.95 -21.19 -33.70
N ARG A 67 -27.60 -22.03 -34.50
CA ARG A 67 -27.10 -23.27 -35.11
C ARG A 67 -26.12 -22.95 -36.25
N GLY A 68 -25.17 -23.84 -36.52
CA GLY A 68 -24.51 -23.93 -37.84
C GLY A 68 -23.00 -24.16 -37.82
N GLU A 69 -22.61 -25.40 -38.10
CA GLU A 69 -21.48 -25.83 -38.93
C GLU A 69 -20.02 -25.39 -38.70
N SER A 70 -19.24 -26.42 -38.32
CA SER A 70 -18.01 -26.89 -38.96
C SER A 70 -16.62 -26.38 -38.54
N CYS A 71 -15.71 -27.37 -38.57
CA CYS A 71 -14.26 -27.29 -38.76
C CYS A 71 -13.38 -26.86 -37.58
N CYS A 72 -12.67 -27.82 -36.97
CA CYS A 72 -11.26 -28.10 -37.28
C CYS A 72 -10.69 -29.10 -36.27
N ARG A 73 -10.05 -30.17 -36.77
CA ARG A 73 -9.28 -31.13 -35.96
C ARG A 73 -8.07 -30.41 -35.35
N ALA A 74 -8.05 -30.28 -34.03
CA ALA A 74 -6.85 -29.87 -33.30
C ALA A 74 -5.97 -31.10 -33.07
N GLN A 75 -4.75 -31.05 -33.64
CA GLN A 75 -3.68 -32.01 -33.36
C GLN A 75 -3.25 -31.90 -31.90
N SER A 76 -3.14 -33.05 -31.25
CA SER A 76 -2.58 -33.21 -29.91
C SER A 76 -1.11 -32.78 -29.91
N ARG A 77 -0.79 -31.73 -29.15
CA ARG A 77 0.55 -31.50 -28.64
C ARG A 77 0.54 -31.94 -27.18
N ASP A 78 1.38 -32.92 -26.87
CA ASP A 78 1.61 -33.38 -25.52
C ASP A 78 2.05 -32.20 -24.65
N ALA A 79 1.12 -31.73 -23.82
CA ALA A 79 1.44 -30.83 -22.74
C ALA A 79 2.09 -31.68 -21.65
N ALA A 80 3.39 -31.50 -21.43
CA ALA A 80 4.01 -31.92 -20.18
C ALA A 80 3.33 -31.15 -19.05
N THR A 81 2.39 -31.80 -18.37
CA THR A 81 1.76 -31.34 -17.15
C THR A 81 2.79 -31.40 -16.04
N VAL A 82 3.34 -30.25 -15.67
CA VAL A 82 3.88 -30.06 -14.31
C VAL A 82 2.72 -29.52 -13.49
N GLU A 83 2.00 -30.42 -12.83
CA GLU A 83 1.00 -30.07 -11.82
C GLU A 83 1.74 -29.46 -10.62
N VAL A 84 1.59 -28.15 -10.41
CA VAL A 84 1.84 -27.56 -9.09
C VAL A 84 0.49 -27.45 -8.39
N ALA A 85 0.04 -28.58 -7.86
CA ALA A 85 -1.06 -28.59 -6.91
C ALA A 85 -0.51 -28.09 -5.57
N ILE A 86 -0.90 -26.87 -5.16
CA ILE A 86 -0.95 -26.52 -3.74
C ILE A 86 -2.39 -26.74 -3.28
N ASP A 87 -2.88 -27.98 -3.47
CA ASP A 87 -4.08 -28.44 -2.78
C ASP A 87 -3.64 -28.84 -1.37
N GLY A 88 -4.34 -28.33 -0.36
CA GLY A 88 -3.99 -28.42 1.07
C GLY A 88 -4.03 -29.82 1.69
N LYS A 89 -3.34 -30.79 1.08
CA LYS A 89 -2.78 -31.96 1.74
C LYS A 89 -1.28 -31.89 1.53
N ILE A 90 -0.58 -31.38 2.54
CA ILE A 90 0.82 -31.74 2.70
C ILE A 90 0.79 -33.25 2.98
N ASP A 91 1.42 -34.06 2.14
CA ASP A 91 1.75 -35.44 2.53
C ASP A 91 2.45 -35.40 3.90
N ASP A 92 2.42 -36.47 4.71
CA ASP A 92 2.98 -36.46 6.08
C ASP A 92 4.46 -35.98 6.17
N VAL A 93 5.16 -35.85 5.03
CA VAL A 93 6.52 -35.36 4.89
C VAL A 93 6.59 -34.07 4.05
N VAL A 94 7.11 -32.99 4.65
CA VAL A 94 7.49 -31.77 3.92
C VAL A 94 8.79 -32.00 3.13
N PRO A 95 8.82 -31.82 1.80
CA PRO A 95 10.02 -32.11 1.02
C PRO A 95 11.15 -31.10 1.28
N VAL A 96 12.39 -31.59 1.39
CA VAL A 96 13.61 -30.77 1.39
C VAL A 96 14.09 -30.60 -0.04
N LEU A 97 14.14 -29.37 -0.52
CA LEU A 97 14.47 -29.05 -1.91
C LEU A 97 15.88 -28.49 -2.02
N ASN A 98 16.58 -28.87 -3.09
CA ASN A 98 17.82 -28.23 -3.49
C ASN A 98 17.55 -26.94 -4.31
N LEU A 99 18.60 -26.16 -4.58
CA LEU A 99 18.47 -24.87 -5.27
C LEU A 99 17.89 -24.98 -6.69
N SER A 100 18.22 -26.04 -7.44
CA SER A 100 17.68 -26.26 -8.79
C SER A 100 16.18 -26.49 -8.72
N GLU A 101 15.75 -27.39 -7.84
CA GLU A 101 14.34 -27.71 -7.62
C GLU A 101 13.54 -26.47 -7.18
N VAL A 102 14.11 -25.64 -6.30
CA VAL A 102 13.51 -24.37 -5.90
C VAL A 102 13.37 -23.42 -7.08
N THR A 103 14.42 -23.27 -7.90
CA THR A 103 14.43 -22.37 -9.05
C THR A 103 13.40 -22.79 -10.10
N GLU A 104 13.34 -24.08 -10.43
CA GLU A 104 12.35 -24.65 -11.36
C GLU A 104 10.92 -24.43 -10.85
N ARG A 105 10.67 -24.65 -9.55
CA ARG A 105 9.37 -24.38 -8.94
C ARG A 105 9.02 -22.90 -8.98
N MET A 106 9.95 -22.00 -8.67
CA MET A 106 9.73 -20.55 -8.74
C MET A 106 9.40 -20.09 -10.16
N GLN A 107 10.07 -20.63 -11.17
CA GLN A 107 9.77 -20.37 -12.59
C GLN A 107 8.41 -20.90 -13.01
N SER A 108 7.95 -22.03 -12.44
CA SER A 108 6.59 -22.53 -12.71
C SER A 108 5.51 -21.62 -12.10
N LEU A 109 5.75 -21.09 -10.89
CA LEU A 109 4.83 -20.18 -10.19
C LEU A 109 4.75 -18.80 -10.84
N SER A 110 5.80 -18.32 -11.50
CA SER A 110 5.75 -17.01 -12.17
C SER A 110 4.76 -17.00 -13.34
N LYS A 111 4.54 -18.14 -14.00
CA LYS A 111 3.55 -18.28 -15.10
C LYS A 111 2.10 -18.05 -14.65
N THR A 112 1.82 -18.13 -13.35
CA THR A 112 0.47 -17.90 -12.81
C THR A 112 0.29 -16.51 -12.20
N ARG A 113 1.36 -15.69 -12.15
CA ARG A 113 1.31 -14.34 -11.59
C ARG A 113 0.77 -13.33 -12.63
N PRO A 114 0.03 -12.30 -12.21
CA PRO A 114 -0.35 -11.21 -13.10
C PRO A 114 0.90 -10.53 -13.70
N GLU A 115 0.90 -10.29 -15.01
CA GLU A 115 2.00 -9.64 -15.77
C GLU A 115 2.16 -8.13 -15.47
N ILE A 116 1.75 -7.67 -14.29
CA ILE A 116 1.79 -6.26 -13.90
C ILE A 116 3.20 -5.82 -13.51
N PHE A 117 4.06 -6.71 -13.02
CA PHE A 117 5.44 -6.38 -12.63
C PHE A 117 6.39 -6.63 -13.80
N ARG A 118 7.13 -5.59 -14.19
CA ARG A 118 7.89 -5.58 -15.45
C ARG A 118 9.41 -5.71 -15.25
N ALA A 119 9.94 -5.14 -14.16
CA ALA A 119 11.34 -5.25 -13.80
C ALA A 119 11.54 -5.03 -12.30
N MET A 120 12.56 -5.64 -11.73
CA MET A 120 13.01 -5.39 -10.36
C MET A 120 14.53 -5.25 -10.29
N TYR A 121 15.01 -4.19 -9.65
CA TYR A 121 16.40 -4.08 -9.21
C TYR A 121 16.56 -4.62 -7.79
N SER A 122 17.66 -5.32 -7.53
CA SER A 122 18.06 -5.77 -6.21
C SER A 122 19.54 -5.49 -5.98
N SER A 123 19.88 -4.72 -4.94
CA SER A 123 21.28 -4.51 -4.55
C SER A 123 21.93 -5.75 -3.94
N VAL A 124 21.13 -6.73 -3.51
CA VAL A 124 21.63 -8.02 -2.99
C VAL A 124 22.19 -8.85 -4.13
N ILE A 125 21.46 -8.92 -5.25
CA ILE A 125 21.89 -9.62 -6.47
C ILE A 125 22.90 -8.77 -7.25
N GLY A 126 22.77 -7.44 -7.17
CA GLY A 126 23.62 -6.49 -7.88
C GLY A 126 23.13 -6.19 -9.31
N GLY A 127 21.85 -6.41 -9.62
CA GLY A 127 21.33 -6.28 -10.99
C GLY A 127 19.82 -6.10 -11.09
N ILE A 128 19.34 -6.01 -12.33
CA ILE A 128 17.93 -5.90 -12.71
C ILE A 128 17.48 -7.25 -13.29
N THR A 129 16.33 -7.76 -12.84
CA THR A 129 15.64 -8.90 -13.45
C THR A 129 14.31 -8.47 -14.04
N THR A 130 13.94 -9.06 -15.18
CA THR A 130 12.61 -8.95 -15.79
C THR A 130 11.78 -10.22 -15.61
N ASP A 131 12.37 -11.28 -15.03
CA ASP A 131 11.66 -12.52 -14.71
C ASP A 131 10.95 -12.40 -13.35
N PRO A 132 9.60 -12.44 -13.30
CA PRO A 132 8.84 -12.34 -12.05
C PRO A 132 9.16 -13.44 -11.03
N ALA A 133 9.72 -14.58 -11.46
CA ALA A 133 10.18 -15.63 -10.54
C ALA A 133 11.34 -15.13 -9.67
N ALA A 134 12.24 -14.32 -10.24
CA ALA A 134 13.42 -13.79 -9.58
C ALA A 134 13.16 -12.45 -8.86
N MET A 135 11.94 -11.92 -8.92
CA MET A 135 11.52 -10.72 -8.18
C MET A 135 11.22 -11.10 -6.72
N VAL A 136 12.26 -11.42 -5.96
CA VAL A 136 12.19 -11.88 -4.57
C VAL A 136 13.07 -11.06 -3.65
N ILE A 137 12.72 -11.07 -2.36
CA ILE A 137 13.50 -10.46 -1.28
C ILE A 137 13.88 -11.55 -0.27
N PRO A 138 15.10 -11.52 0.29
CA PRO A 138 15.50 -12.47 1.32
C PRO A 138 14.66 -12.32 2.60
N MET A 139 14.35 -13.44 3.26
CA MET A 139 13.54 -13.45 4.48
C MET A 139 14.28 -12.82 5.69
N ASP A 140 15.61 -12.86 5.67
CA ASP A 140 16.52 -12.27 6.66
C ASP A 140 16.82 -10.78 6.41
N ASP A 141 16.13 -10.16 5.45
CA ASP A 141 16.14 -8.71 5.30
C ASP A 141 15.23 -8.07 6.37
N HIS A 142 15.79 -7.18 7.21
CA HIS A 142 15.09 -6.59 8.36
C HIS A 142 13.82 -5.81 7.99
N MET A 143 13.67 -5.38 6.73
CA MET A 143 12.43 -4.77 6.26
C MET A 143 11.26 -5.77 6.30
N VAL A 144 11.51 -7.06 6.08
CA VAL A 144 10.49 -8.12 5.99
C VAL A 144 9.95 -8.51 7.36
N HIS A 145 10.84 -8.78 8.31
CA HIS A 145 10.47 -9.35 9.61
C HIS A 145 10.49 -8.35 10.78
N ARG A 146 10.98 -7.12 10.57
CA ARG A 146 10.96 -6.04 11.58
C ARG A 146 10.31 -4.75 11.09
N GLY A 147 10.01 -4.61 9.79
CA GLY A 147 9.55 -3.35 9.23
C GLY A 147 10.61 -2.24 9.24
N HIS A 148 11.90 -2.59 9.38
CA HIS A 148 13.01 -1.63 9.38
C HIS A 148 13.42 -1.24 7.96
N GLY A 149 12.48 -0.61 7.25
CA GLY A 149 12.65 -0.13 5.89
C GLY A 149 11.77 1.07 5.57
N VAL A 150 12.17 1.82 4.55
CA VAL A 150 11.45 2.95 3.98
C VAL A 150 11.24 2.78 2.50
N PHE A 151 10.24 3.45 1.94
CA PHE A 151 9.94 3.34 0.52
C PHE A 151 9.39 4.64 -0.06
N ASP A 152 9.46 4.78 -1.37
CA ASP A 152 8.73 5.82 -2.10
C ASP A 152 8.19 5.28 -3.43
N THR A 153 7.39 6.07 -4.13
CA THR A 153 6.76 5.71 -5.39
C THR A 153 6.68 6.93 -6.30
N ALA A 154 7.24 6.82 -7.50
CA ALA A 154 7.13 7.83 -8.55
C ALA A 154 6.22 7.32 -9.68
N ILE A 155 5.57 8.26 -10.37
CA ILE A 155 4.72 7.96 -11.53
C ILE A 155 5.60 7.87 -12.77
N ILE A 156 5.37 6.84 -13.58
CA ILE A 156 5.91 6.74 -14.93
C ILE A 156 4.83 7.24 -15.88
N TYR A 157 5.12 8.28 -16.64
CA TYR A 157 4.18 8.85 -17.61
C TYR A 157 4.89 9.19 -18.92
N ASN A 158 4.40 8.64 -20.03
CA ASN A 158 4.94 8.84 -21.38
C ASN A 158 6.47 8.68 -21.49
N GLY A 159 7.05 7.76 -20.71
CA GLY A 159 8.50 7.55 -20.68
C GLY A 159 9.31 8.52 -19.79
N PHE A 160 8.64 9.28 -18.93
CA PHE A 160 9.26 10.15 -17.95
C PHE A 160 8.91 9.69 -16.53
N LEU A 161 9.81 9.95 -15.58
CA LEU A 161 9.52 9.86 -14.15
C LEU A 161 9.15 11.24 -13.62
N TYR A 162 7.94 11.35 -13.08
CA TYR A 162 7.42 12.59 -12.54
C TYR A 162 7.90 12.85 -11.10
N GLU A 163 8.44 14.04 -10.86
CA GLU A 163 8.96 14.51 -9.57
C GLU A 163 9.97 13.55 -8.92
N LEU A 164 10.76 12.82 -9.72
CA LEU A 164 11.68 11.80 -9.22
C LEU A 164 12.64 12.34 -8.15
N ASP A 165 13.18 13.54 -8.36
CA ASP A 165 14.08 14.20 -7.39
C ASP A 165 13.38 14.46 -6.06
N THR A 166 12.16 15.02 -6.09
CA THR A 166 11.35 15.29 -4.89
C THR A 166 11.06 14.01 -4.10
N HIS A 167 10.69 12.93 -4.80
CA HIS A 167 10.43 11.63 -4.19
C HIS A 167 11.72 11.01 -3.62
N LEU A 168 12.84 11.10 -4.34
CA LEU A 168 14.13 10.58 -3.87
C LEU A 168 14.64 11.32 -2.63
N ASP A 169 14.47 12.64 -2.58
CA ASP A 169 14.83 13.43 -1.41
C ASP A 169 13.97 13.05 -0.19
N ARG A 170 12.69 12.75 -0.40
CA ARG A 170 11.80 12.26 0.68
C ARG A 170 12.18 10.86 1.15
N LEU A 171 12.57 9.97 0.25
CA LEU A 171 13.10 8.65 0.60
C LEU A 171 14.33 8.80 1.52
N LEU A 172 15.29 9.64 1.13
CA LEU A 172 16.53 9.84 1.90
C LEU A 172 16.28 10.50 3.26
N ARG A 173 15.35 11.46 3.35
CA ARG A 173 14.89 12.01 4.65
C ARG A 173 14.25 10.93 5.52
N SER A 174 13.38 10.08 4.95
CA SER A 174 12.76 8.97 5.67
C SER A 174 13.81 7.97 6.16
N ALA A 175 14.78 7.64 5.31
CA ALA A 175 15.89 6.74 5.66
C ALA A 175 16.74 7.32 6.82
N ALA A 176 17.06 8.62 6.76
CA ALA A 176 17.78 9.31 7.83
C ALA A 176 17.02 9.25 9.17
N SER A 177 15.71 9.55 9.17
CA SER A 177 14.86 9.43 10.37
C SER A 177 14.80 8.00 10.90
N SER A 178 14.79 7.00 10.01
CA SER A 178 14.81 5.58 10.37
C SER A 178 16.21 5.01 10.66
N LYS A 179 17.25 5.85 10.68
CA LYS A 179 18.65 5.45 10.89
C LYS A 179 19.14 4.38 9.90
N ILE A 180 18.66 4.44 8.66
CA ILE A 180 19.08 3.56 7.56
C ILE A 180 20.14 4.30 6.74
N LYS A 181 21.35 3.76 6.67
CA LYS A 181 22.42 4.30 5.82
C LYS A 181 22.25 3.76 4.41
N SER A 182 22.02 4.64 3.43
CA SER A 182 21.92 4.21 2.03
C SER A 182 23.21 3.50 1.58
N PRO A 183 23.12 2.36 0.85
CA PRO A 183 24.29 1.69 0.27
C PRO A 183 24.89 2.45 -0.92
N PHE A 184 24.16 3.42 -1.46
CA PHE A 184 24.54 4.21 -2.63
C PHE A 184 24.31 5.70 -2.38
N ASP A 185 25.08 6.56 -3.05
CA ASP A 185 24.78 7.98 -3.07
C ASP A 185 23.51 8.29 -3.88
N ARG A 186 23.02 9.52 -3.75
CA ARG A 186 21.79 9.98 -4.41
C ARG A 186 21.85 9.86 -5.93
N ALA A 187 22.99 10.17 -6.54
CA ALA A 187 23.14 10.14 -8.00
C ALA A 187 23.06 8.70 -8.52
N THR A 188 23.69 7.77 -7.81
CA THR A 188 23.67 6.33 -8.09
C THR A 188 22.26 5.76 -7.91
N LEU A 189 21.55 6.12 -6.82
CA LEU A 189 20.14 5.72 -6.65
C LEU A 189 19.27 6.18 -7.81
N ARG A 190 19.39 7.46 -8.21
CA ARG A 190 18.68 8.02 -9.36
C ARG A 190 18.98 7.24 -10.63
N HIS A 191 20.26 6.95 -10.89
CA HIS A 191 20.68 6.20 -12.07
C HIS A 191 20.10 4.77 -12.09
N ILE A 192 20.18 4.05 -10.97
CA ILE A 192 19.58 2.72 -10.82
C ILE A 192 18.08 2.74 -11.13
N LEU A 193 17.35 3.73 -10.58
CA LEU A 193 15.92 3.88 -10.80
C LEU A 193 15.59 4.11 -12.28
N LEU A 194 16.34 4.98 -12.98
CA LEU A 194 16.18 5.22 -14.41
C LEU A 194 16.46 3.96 -15.25
N GLN A 195 17.55 3.25 -14.97
CA GLN A 195 17.91 2.01 -15.66
C GLN A 195 16.87 0.90 -15.43
N THR A 196 16.31 0.81 -14.22
CA THR A 196 15.26 -0.17 -13.88
C THR A 196 13.99 0.09 -14.71
N VAL A 197 13.58 1.35 -14.84
CA VAL A 197 12.44 1.71 -15.71
C VAL A 197 12.77 1.47 -17.18
N ALA A 198 13.97 1.82 -17.64
CA ALA A 198 14.40 1.58 -19.02
C ALA A 198 14.33 0.09 -19.38
N ALA A 199 14.89 -0.78 -18.55
CA ALA A 199 14.91 -2.24 -18.73
C ALA A 199 13.50 -2.86 -18.72
N SER A 200 12.55 -2.24 -18.02
CA SER A 200 11.15 -2.70 -17.97
C SER A 200 10.36 -2.46 -19.27
N GLY A 201 10.82 -1.52 -20.12
CA GLY A 201 10.05 -1.04 -21.27
C GLY A 201 8.75 -0.27 -20.92
N CYS A 202 8.37 -0.18 -19.65
CA CYS A 202 7.14 0.46 -19.20
C CYS A 202 7.18 1.98 -19.47
N ARG A 203 6.19 2.50 -20.19
CA ARG A 203 6.05 3.95 -20.49
C ARG A 203 4.96 4.63 -19.66
N ARG A 204 4.05 3.86 -19.05
CA ARG A 204 2.97 4.34 -18.20
C ARG A 204 2.79 3.35 -17.05
N GLY A 205 2.86 3.83 -15.81
CA GLY A 205 2.82 2.94 -14.65
C GLY A 205 3.39 3.61 -13.40
N SER A 206 3.97 2.80 -12.52
CA SER A 206 4.65 3.30 -11.34
C SER A 206 5.98 2.60 -11.09
N LEU A 207 6.91 3.37 -10.53
CA LEU A 207 8.19 2.92 -10.01
C LEU A 207 8.14 3.02 -8.49
N ARG A 208 8.15 1.89 -7.79
CA ARG A 208 8.23 1.84 -6.33
C ARG A 208 9.59 1.30 -5.89
N TYR A 209 10.16 1.87 -4.84
CA TYR A 209 11.49 1.51 -4.40
C TYR A 209 11.64 1.61 -2.89
N TRP A 210 12.55 0.81 -2.33
CA TRP A 210 12.73 0.59 -0.91
C TRP A 210 14.19 0.70 -0.52
N LEU A 211 14.46 1.31 0.63
CA LEU A 211 15.70 1.21 1.37
C LEU A 211 15.45 0.44 2.67
N SER A 212 16.20 -0.62 2.89
CA SER A 212 16.12 -1.44 4.09
C SER A 212 17.41 -1.31 4.92
N ALA A 213 17.28 -1.50 6.25
CA ALA A 213 18.42 -1.69 7.13
C ALA A 213 19.35 -2.83 6.65
N GLY A 214 18.79 -3.84 5.97
CA GLY A 214 19.53 -4.84 5.23
C GLY A 214 19.37 -6.26 5.75
N LEU A 215 20.19 -7.16 5.18
CA LEU A 215 20.29 -8.56 5.60
C LEU A 215 20.97 -8.65 6.95
N GLY A 216 20.44 -9.49 7.84
CA GLY A 216 20.98 -9.67 9.18
C GLY A 216 20.35 -10.82 9.96
N GLY A 217 20.64 -10.85 11.26
CA GLY A 217 19.99 -11.77 12.19
C GLY A 217 18.54 -11.36 12.48
N PHE A 218 17.85 -12.14 13.31
CA PHE A 218 16.47 -11.82 13.69
C PHE A 218 16.37 -10.90 14.93
N GLY A 219 17.47 -10.32 15.42
CA GLY A 219 17.45 -9.38 16.53
C GLY A 219 16.87 -8.00 16.17
N LEU A 220 16.92 -7.08 17.13
CA LEU A 220 16.55 -5.67 16.93
C LEU A 220 17.76 -4.78 16.63
N SER A 221 18.96 -5.28 16.91
CA SER A 221 20.18 -4.51 16.79
C SER A 221 20.60 -4.39 15.33
N SER A 222 20.80 -3.15 14.87
CA SER A 222 21.37 -2.89 13.54
C SER A 222 22.80 -3.40 13.37
N LYS A 223 23.47 -3.83 14.46
CA LYS A 223 24.80 -4.49 14.40
C LYS A 223 24.74 -5.87 13.76
N GLU A 224 23.56 -6.50 13.74
CA GLU A 224 23.34 -7.77 13.04
C GLU A 224 23.15 -7.54 11.54
N CYS A 225 22.82 -6.32 11.11
CA CYS A 225 22.70 -5.99 9.69
C CYS A 225 24.09 -5.76 9.09
N TYR A 226 24.48 -6.60 8.12
CA TYR A 226 25.81 -6.50 7.52
C TYR A 226 25.90 -5.35 6.51
N LYS A 227 24.82 -5.10 5.75
CA LYS A 227 24.75 -4.05 4.73
C LYS A 227 23.30 -3.71 4.39
N SER A 228 22.98 -2.42 4.38
CA SER A 228 21.69 -1.91 3.90
C SER A 228 21.44 -2.24 2.43
N THR A 229 20.19 -2.51 2.09
CA THR A 229 19.77 -3.00 0.78
C THR A 229 18.84 -2.00 0.11
N PHE A 230 18.88 -1.96 -1.22
CA PHE A 230 18.05 -1.13 -2.06
C PHE A 230 17.35 -2.00 -3.10
N TYR A 231 16.03 -1.82 -3.22
CA TYR A 231 15.20 -2.53 -4.17
C TYR A 231 14.34 -1.53 -4.94
N ALA A 232 14.06 -1.83 -6.20
CA ALA A 232 13.10 -1.06 -7.00
C ALA A 232 12.28 -2.02 -7.84
N ILE A 233 10.99 -1.75 -8.00
CA ILE A 233 10.08 -2.52 -8.86
C ILE A 233 9.30 -1.58 -9.75
N VAL A 234 9.16 -1.98 -11.01
CA VAL A 234 8.34 -1.29 -12.00
C VAL A 234 7.08 -2.09 -12.20
N SER A 235 5.93 -1.41 -12.11
CA SER A 235 4.63 -1.98 -12.37
C SER A 235 3.86 -1.20 -13.43
N ASP A 236 3.28 -1.93 -14.37
CA ASP A 236 2.32 -1.45 -15.35
C ASP A 236 0.94 -1.39 -14.69
N ASN A 237 0.71 -0.32 -13.93
CA ASN A 237 -0.56 -0.06 -13.28
C ASN A 237 -1.06 1.34 -13.62
N THR A 238 -2.28 1.39 -14.13
CA THR A 238 -3.05 2.63 -14.24
C THR A 238 -4.31 2.44 -13.43
N TYR A 239 -4.49 3.26 -12.39
CA TYR A 239 -5.72 3.22 -11.62
C TYR A 239 -6.89 3.69 -12.50
N LYS A 240 -7.94 2.88 -12.56
CA LYS A 240 -9.20 3.18 -13.25
C LYS A 240 -10.34 2.94 -12.27
N GLY A 241 -10.78 3.98 -11.57
CA GLY A 241 -11.87 3.88 -10.61
C GLY A 241 -12.71 5.15 -10.58
N PRO A 242 -13.83 5.14 -9.85
CA PRO A 242 -14.89 6.15 -9.95
C PRO A 242 -14.39 7.55 -9.59
N GLU A 243 -14.82 8.61 -10.27
CA GLU A 243 -14.32 9.97 -10.02
C GLU A 243 -14.64 10.50 -8.62
N GLY A 244 -15.80 10.10 -8.07
CA GLY A 244 -16.22 10.37 -6.69
C GLY A 244 -16.21 9.11 -5.84
N VAL A 245 -15.79 9.23 -4.59
CA VAL A 245 -15.67 8.10 -3.66
C VAL A 245 -16.29 8.37 -2.29
N LYS A 246 -16.65 7.28 -1.61
CA LYS A 246 -17.13 7.29 -0.23
C LYS A 246 -15.99 7.01 0.73
N VAL A 247 -15.98 7.66 1.89
CA VAL A 247 -14.99 7.39 2.95
C VAL A 247 -15.67 7.19 4.30
N VAL A 248 -14.97 6.54 5.21
CA VAL A 248 -15.42 6.36 6.60
C VAL A 248 -14.32 6.75 7.57
N THR A 249 -14.69 7.23 8.75
CA THR A 249 -13.78 7.45 9.85
C THR A 249 -13.35 6.09 10.41
N THR A 250 -12.05 5.83 10.47
CA THR A 250 -11.54 4.55 10.99
C THR A 250 -11.40 4.57 12.51
N THR A 251 -11.64 3.42 13.15
CA THR A 251 -11.36 3.20 14.58
C THR A 251 -9.92 2.75 14.84
N ILE A 252 -9.19 2.37 13.78
CA ILE A 252 -7.78 2.00 13.87
C ILE A 252 -6.97 3.25 14.23
N PRO A 253 -6.13 3.22 15.28
CA PRO A 253 -5.35 4.39 15.66
C PRO A 253 -4.40 4.86 14.55
N ILE A 254 -4.30 6.18 14.35
CA ILE A 254 -3.27 6.77 13.50
C ILE A 254 -1.87 6.47 14.07
N LYS A 255 -0.87 6.43 13.18
CA LYS A 255 0.53 6.35 13.61
C LYS A 255 0.90 7.56 14.45
N PRO A 256 1.75 7.40 15.49
CA PRO A 256 2.32 8.54 16.20
C PRO A 256 3.04 9.50 15.22
N PRO A 257 3.09 10.82 15.49
CA PRO A 257 3.56 11.83 14.55
C PRO A 257 4.90 11.54 13.87
N PHE A 258 5.88 11.04 14.64
CA PHE A 258 7.18 10.64 14.10
C PHE A 258 7.06 9.56 13.01
N PHE A 259 6.21 8.55 13.22
CA PHE A 259 6.02 7.46 12.25
C PHE A 259 5.06 7.83 11.12
N ALA A 260 4.17 8.80 11.33
CA ALA A 260 3.26 9.31 10.30
C ALA A 260 4.00 10.14 9.23
N THR A 261 5.02 10.90 9.65
CA THR A 261 5.82 11.74 8.73
C THR A 261 6.90 10.96 7.97
N VAL A 262 7.22 9.73 8.40
CA VAL A 262 8.20 8.85 7.75
C VAL A 262 7.49 7.86 6.83
N LYS A 263 7.86 7.85 5.54
CA LYS A 263 7.34 6.88 4.57
C LYS A 263 7.99 5.50 4.73
N SER A 264 7.61 4.79 5.80
CA SER A 264 8.16 3.48 6.17
C SER A 264 7.33 2.31 5.65
N VAL A 265 7.85 1.08 5.73
CA VAL A 265 7.08 -0.14 5.42
C VAL A 265 6.15 -0.60 6.56
N ASN A 266 6.08 0.14 7.67
CA ASN A 266 5.20 -0.15 8.80
C ASN A 266 3.75 0.22 8.45
N TYR A 267 3.13 -0.59 7.60
CA TYR A 267 1.83 -0.32 6.96
C TYR A 267 0.66 -1.11 7.56
N LEU A 268 0.87 -1.91 8.60
CA LEU A 268 -0.22 -2.65 9.25
C LEU A 268 -1.40 -1.73 9.66
N PRO A 269 -1.19 -0.55 10.29
CA PRO A 269 -2.31 0.37 10.56
C PRO A 269 -3.05 0.80 9.29
N ASN A 270 -2.33 1.08 8.19
CA ASN A 270 -2.92 1.46 6.90
C ASN A 270 -3.74 0.33 6.29
N VAL A 271 -3.26 -0.91 6.39
CA VAL A 271 -3.98 -2.09 5.92
C VAL A 271 -5.26 -2.28 6.74
N LEU A 272 -5.19 -2.22 8.07
CA LEU A 272 -6.36 -2.40 8.93
C LEU A 272 -7.42 -1.30 8.71
N ALA A 273 -6.99 -0.04 8.58
CA ALA A 273 -7.90 1.06 8.29
C ALA A 273 -8.57 0.92 6.91
N GLN A 274 -7.84 0.45 5.90
CA GLN A 274 -8.40 0.17 4.58
C GLN A 274 -9.41 -0.99 4.62
N LEU A 275 -9.09 -2.07 5.34
CA LEU A 275 -10.01 -3.21 5.51
C LEU A 275 -11.30 -2.79 6.21
N GLU A 276 -11.21 -2.01 7.29
CA GLU A 276 -12.38 -1.49 7.99
C GLU A 276 -13.27 -0.62 7.08
N ALA A 277 -12.66 0.15 6.17
CA ALA A 277 -13.42 0.91 5.17
C ALA A 277 -14.09 0.01 4.14
N GLU A 278 -13.40 -1.02 3.65
CA GLU A 278 -13.94 -2.00 2.70
C GLU A 278 -15.12 -2.79 3.29
N GLU A 279 -15.03 -3.19 4.55
CA GLU A 279 -16.10 -3.85 5.31
C GLU A 279 -17.36 -2.97 5.42
N GLN A 280 -17.19 -1.65 5.43
CA GLN A 280 -18.27 -0.67 5.42
C GLN A 280 -18.70 -0.23 4.01
N GLY A 281 -18.14 -0.83 2.96
CA GLY A 281 -18.46 -0.51 1.56
C GLY A 281 -17.93 0.86 1.09
N ALA A 282 -16.96 1.43 1.81
CA ALA A 282 -16.29 2.67 1.45
C ALA A 282 -15.05 2.41 0.59
N PHE A 283 -14.57 3.45 -0.10
CA PHE A 283 -13.36 3.37 -0.92
C PHE A 283 -12.09 3.34 -0.07
N THR A 284 -12.06 4.15 0.99
CA THR A 284 -10.93 4.22 1.91
C THR A 284 -11.37 4.86 3.24
N ALA A 285 -10.48 4.83 4.23
CA ALA A 285 -10.69 5.43 5.53
C ALA A 285 -10.14 6.87 5.62
N VAL A 286 -10.63 7.61 6.62
CA VAL A 286 -10.09 8.89 7.11
C VAL A 286 -9.63 8.69 8.55
N TRP A 287 -8.37 9.01 8.83
CA TRP A 287 -7.90 9.13 10.21
C TRP A 287 -8.16 10.51 10.78
N LEU A 288 -8.40 10.50 12.10
CA LEU A 288 -8.30 11.67 12.94
C LEU A 288 -6.99 11.60 13.72
N ASP A 289 -6.39 12.76 13.99
CA ASP A 289 -5.25 12.85 14.90
C ASP A 289 -5.68 12.68 16.37
N SER A 290 -4.72 12.68 17.29
CA SER A 290 -4.97 12.50 18.72
C SER A 290 -5.82 13.61 19.35
N GLU A 291 -5.99 14.74 18.66
CA GLU A 291 -6.80 15.88 19.09
C GLU A 291 -8.17 15.90 18.40
N GLY A 292 -8.46 14.93 17.52
CA GLY A 292 -9.74 14.81 16.81
C GLY A 292 -9.84 15.66 15.54
N TYR A 293 -8.73 16.21 15.05
CA TYR A 293 -8.68 16.89 13.74
C TYR A 293 -8.43 15.90 12.61
N ILE A 294 -8.81 16.26 11.39
CA ILE A 294 -8.55 15.41 10.22
C ILE A 294 -7.06 15.33 9.96
N ALA A 295 -6.60 14.11 9.72
CA ALA A 295 -5.24 13.79 9.35
C ALA A 295 -5.16 13.40 7.86
N GLU A 296 -5.03 12.11 7.57
CA GLU A 296 -4.89 11.57 6.21
C GLU A 296 -5.68 10.26 6.05
N GLY A 297 -5.74 9.73 4.84
CA GLY A 297 -6.19 8.35 4.60
C GLY A 297 -5.03 7.36 4.63
N PRO A 298 -5.31 6.03 4.52
CA PRO A 298 -4.32 4.96 4.49
C PRO A 298 -3.13 5.14 3.53
N ASN A 299 -3.27 5.92 2.46
CA ASN A 299 -2.22 6.09 1.46
C ASN A 299 -2.32 7.43 0.71
N MET A 300 -3.11 8.39 1.21
CA MET A 300 -3.46 9.64 0.54
C MET A 300 -3.65 10.76 1.55
N ASN A 301 -3.21 11.98 1.20
CA ASN A 301 -3.56 13.18 1.96
C ASN A 301 -5.01 13.59 1.69
N ILE A 302 -5.56 14.45 2.54
CA ILE A 302 -6.92 14.96 2.44
C ILE A 302 -6.87 16.49 2.40
N ALA A 303 -7.70 17.11 1.56
CA ALA A 303 -7.98 18.54 1.60
C ALA A 303 -9.48 18.81 1.51
N VAL A 304 -9.92 19.97 1.99
CA VAL A 304 -11.32 20.41 1.97
C VAL A 304 -11.44 21.81 1.40
N LEU A 305 -12.52 22.08 0.66
CA LEU A 305 -12.92 23.44 0.30
C LEU A 305 -13.94 23.92 1.32
N SER A 306 -13.56 24.89 2.15
CA SER A 306 -14.50 25.47 3.12
C SER A 306 -15.68 26.16 2.44
N LYS A 307 -16.77 26.41 3.19
CA LYS A 307 -17.91 27.19 2.69
C LYS A 307 -17.54 28.61 2.28
N ASP A 308 -16.49 29.16 2.91
CA ASP A 308 -15.95 30.49 2.62
C ASP A 308 -15.00 30.49 1.41
N GLY A 309 -14.83 29.35 0.73
CA GLY A 309 -14.04 29.24 -0.49
C GLY A 309 -12.54 29.07 -0.26
N VAL A 310 -12.10 28.69 0.94
CA VAL A 310 -10.69 28.48 1.24
C VAL A 310 -10.37 26.99 1.13
N LEU A 311 -9.37 26.64 0.32
CA LEU A 311 -8.82 25.28 0.29
C LEU A 311 -7.96 25.06 1.54
N LEU A 312 -8.35 24.11 2.38
CA LEU A 312 -7.67 23.76 3.61
C LEU A 312 -7.01 22.38 3.48
N ILE A 313 -5.80 22.25 4.00
CA ILE A 313 -5.09 20.98 4.13
C ILE A 313 -4.48 20.86 5.53
N PRO A 314 -4.49 19.67 6.17
CA PRO A 314 -3.82 19.47 7.44
C PRO A 314 -2.32 19.78 7.40
N PRO A 315 -1.71 20.25 8.51
CA PRO A 315 -0.26 20.44 8.60
C PRO A 315 0.49 19.12 8.49
N PHE A 316 1.66 19.15 7.86
CA PHE A 316 2.49 17.95 7.60
C PHE A 316 3.29 17.46 8.82
N ASP A 317 2.87 17.84 10.03
CA ASP A 317 3.55 17.47 11.29
C ASP A 317 3.06 16.09 11.80
N ASN A 318 1.80 15.74 11.48
CA ASN A 318 1.13 14.51 11.92
C ASN A 318 0.70 13.60 10.76
N VAL A 319 1.06 13.96 9.53
CA VAL A 319 0.70 13.23 8.30
C VAL A 319 1.89 13.20 7.36
N LEU A 320 1.85 12.35 6.34
CA LEU A 320 2.92 12.31 5.36
C LEU A 320 2.94 13.61 4.54
N ALA A 321 4.13 14.20 4.40
CA ALA A 321 4.35 15.28 3.44
C ALA A 321 4.30 14.75 1.99
N GLY A 322 3.09 14.60 1.45
CA GLY A 322 2.81 14.08 0.11
C GLY A 322 3.42 14.95 -1.00
N CYS A 323 4.18 14.36 -1.92
CA CYS A 323 4.67 15.09 -3.10
C CYS A 323 3.51 15.67 -3.91
N THR A 324 2.47 14.86 -4.20
CA THR A 324 1.28 15.34 -4.90
C THR A 324 0.53 16.44 -4.15
N ALA A 325 0.47 16.38 -2.82
CA ALA A 325 -0.17 17.42 -2.01
C ALA A 325 0.63 18.73 -2.04
N ARG A 326 1.97 18.66 -1.92
CA ARG A 326 2.85 19.83 -2.09
C ARG A 326 2.73 20.43 -3.49
N ARG A 327 2.75 19.58 -4.51
CA ARG A 327 2.62 20.03 -5.89
C ARG A 327 1.26 20.66 -6.18
N MET A 328 0.18 20.11 -5.61
CA MET A 328 -1.13 20.76 -5.62
C MET A 328 -1.06 22.17 -5.02
N LEU A 329 -0.45 22.33 -3.84
CA LEU A 329 -0.32 23.65 -3.19
C LEU A 329 0.48 24.65 -4.05
N GLU A 330 1.44 24.18 -4.85
CA GLU A 330 2.17 25.02 -5.81
C GLU A 330 1.34 25.40 -7.04
N LEU A 331 0.43 24.54 -7.48
CA LEU A 331 -0.40 24.75 -8.67
C LEU A 331 -1.66 25.58 -8.39
N VAL A 332 -2.20 25.50 -7.18
CA VAL A 332 -3.42 26.20 -6.76
C VAL A 332 -3.35 27.73 -6.96
N PRO A 333 -2.27 28.44 -6.60
CA PRO A 333 -2.13 29.88 -6.86
C PRO A 333 -2.34 30.25 -8.34
N THR A 334 -1.77 29.49 -9.27
CA THR A 334 -1.95 29.73 -10.71
C THR A 334 -3.40 29.50 -11.15
N LEU A 335 -4.11 28.53 -10.56
CA LEU A 335 -5.54 28.33 -10.82
C LEU A 335 -6.39 29.52 -10.34
N MET A 336 -6.03 30.09 -9.18
CA MET A 336 -6.67 31.29 -8.64
C MET A 336 -6.43 32.52 -9.53
N GLU A 337 -5.17 32.78 -9.91
CA GLU A 337 -4.80 33.92 -10.77
C GLU A 337 -5.53 33.90 -12.11
N LYS A 338 -5.61 32.72 -12.73
CA LYS A 338 -6.32 32.52 -14.00
C LYS A 338 -7.84 32.47 -13.85
N LYS A 339 -8.37 32.54 -12.62
CA LYS A 339 -9.81 32.43 -12.30
C LYS A 339 -10.46 31.18 -12.92
N LEU A 340 -9.70 30.08 -12.98
CA LEU A 340 -10.18 28.83 -13.60
C LEU A 340 -11.15 28.06 -12.70
N VAL A 341 -11.27 28.45 -11.43
CA VAL A 341 -12.18 27.83 -10.49
C VAL A 341 -13.00 28.89 -9.76
N ALA A 342 -14.31 28.85 -9.94
CA ALA A 342 -15.23 29.70 -9.21
C ALA A 342 -15.27 29.30 -7.72
N GLY A 343 -15.31 30.29 -6.83
CA GLY A 343 -15.46 30.08 -5.39
C GLY A 343 -14.17 29.77 -4.62
N LEU A 344 -13.02 29.62 -5.29
CA LEU A 344 -11.72 29.50 -4.61
C LEU A 344 -11.16 30.90 -4.32
N VAL A 345 -11.04 31.26 -3.04
CA VAL A 345 -10.56 32.58 -2.58
C VAL A 345 -9.22 32.52 -1.84
N GLY A 346 -8.73 31.33 -1.50
CA GLY A 346 -7.46 31.17 -0.80
C GLY A 346 -7.08 29.71 -0.56
N VAL A 347 -5.85 29.51 -0.09
CA VAL A 347 -5.34 28.22 0.36
C VAL A 347 -4.64 28.38 1.71
N LYS A 348 -4.87 27.45 2.65
CA LYS A 348 -4.26 27.45 3.98
C LYS A 348 -3.88 26.05 4.44
N VAL A 349 -2.73 25.96 5.11
CA VAL A 349 -2.30 24.78 5.86
C VAL A 349 -2.71 25.00 7.32
N GLN A 350 -3.71 24.26 7.81
CA GLN A 350 -4.21 24.40 9.17
C GLN A 350 -4.90 23.12 9.66
N LYS A 351 -5.05 22.97 10.97
CA LYS A 351 -5.89 21.91 11.56
C LYS A 351 -7.35 22.10 11.11
N ILE A 352 -8.01 21.01 10.73
CA ILE A 352 -9.39 21.01 10.21
C ILE A 352 -10.23 20.12 11.11
N SER A 353 -11.28 20.69 11.71
CA SER A 353 -12.18 19.91 12.56
C SER A 353 -13.07 18.99 11.71
N VAL A 354 -13.53 17.88 12.30
CA VAL A 354 -14.51 16.99 11.64
C VAL A 354 -15.76 17.75 11.23
N GLN A 355 -16.24 18.67 12.08
CA GLN A 355 -17.43 19.47 11.81
C GLN A 355 -17.22 20.40 10.59
N GLU A 356 -16.09 21.10 10.53
CA GLU A 356 -15.75 21.99 9.41
C GLU A 356 -15.72 21.22 8.09
N ALA A 357 -15.02 20.08 8.06
CA ALA A 357 -14.90 19.26 6.87
C ALA A 357 -16.20 18.56 6.45
N LYS A 358 -17.01 18.05 7.40
CA LYS A 358 -18.35 17.53 7.07
C LYS A 358 -19.28 18.62 6.55
N SER A 359 -19.02 19.88 6.88
CA SER A 359 -19.74 21.04 6.35
C SER A 359 -19.13 21.63 5.07
N ALA A 360 -18.01 21.10 4.59
CA ALA A 360 -17.27 21.64 3.45
C ALA A 360 -18.08 21.55 2.15
N SER A 361 -17.76 22.46 1.22
CA SER A 361 -18.34 22.48 -0.12
C SER A 361 -17.82 21.32 -0.97
N GLU A 362 -16.54 20.97 -0.79
CA GLU A 362 -15.88 19.82 -1.43
C GLU A 362 -14.86 19.21 -0.48
N MET A 363 -14.57 17.92 -0.64
CA MET A 363 -13.47 17.22 0.03
C MET A 363 -12.77 16.33 -0.99
N MET A 364 -11.47 16.13 -0.84
CA MET A 364 -10.67 15.39 -1.82
C MET A 364 -9.54 14.57 -1.21
N LEU A 365 -9.26 13.44 -1.85
CA LEU A 365 -8.07 12.61 -1.64
C LEU A 365 -6.97 13.04 -2.60
N ILE A 366 -5.74 13.06 -2.12
CA ILE A 366 -4.57 13.50 -2.89
C ILE A 366 -3.43 12.47 -2.73
N GLY A 367 -2.91 11.96 -3.84
CA GLY A 367 -1.76 11.06 -3.82
C GLY A 367 -1.42 10.47 -5.18
N SER A 368 -0.17 10.04 -5.37
CA SER A 368 0.36 9.59 -6.65
C SER A 368 -0.42 8.44 -7.31
N GLY A 369 -1.15 7.64 -6.53
CA GLY A 369 -1.98 6.54 -7.06
C GLY A 369 -3.33 6.97 -7.65
N VAL A 370 -3.85 8.13 -7.26
CA VAL A 370 -5.17 8.64 -7.68
C VAL A 370 -5.13 10.09 -8.23
N LEU A 371 -3.95 10.71 -8.17
CA LEU A 371 -3.73 12.16 -8.31
C LEU A 371 -4.57 12.96 -7.32
N VAL A 372 -5.76 13.37 -7.73
CA VAL A 372 -6.74 14.11 -6.92
C VAL A 372 -8.13 13.54 -7.22
N LYS A 373 -8.92 13.29 -6.18
CA LYS A 373 -10.19 12.56 -6.28
C LYS A 373 -11.23 13.07 -5.29
N SER A 374 -12.48 13.24 -5.72
CA SER A 374 -13.53 13.79 -4.87
C SER A 374 -14.01 12.77 -3.84
N ILE A 375 -14.11 13.21 -2.59
CA ILE A 375 -14.88 12.53 -1.55
C ILE A 375 -16.29 13.11 -1.60
N ILE A 376 -17.26 12.27 -1.94
CA ILE A 376 -18.67 12.68 -2.12
C ILE A 376 -19.55 12.32 -0.93
N GLU A 377 -19.08 11.39 -0.08
CA GLU A 377 -19.79 10.92 1.11
C GLU A 377 -18.76 10.57 2.20
N TRP A 378 -19.03 11.00 3.43
CA TRP A 378 -18.23 10.66 4.60
C TRP A 378 -19.14 10.21 5.76
N ASP A 379 -18.94 9.00 6.26
CA ASP A 379 -19.75 8.38 7.33
C ASP A 379 -21.25 8.35 7.00
N GLY A 380 -21.59 8.04 5.75
CA GLY A 380 -22.97 7.99 5.26
C GLY A 380 -23.63 9.35 5.03
N LEU A 381 -22.93 10.45 5.26
CA LEU A 381 -23.42 11.80 4.99
C LEU A 381 -22.80 12.37 3.72
N PRO A 382 -23.57 13.05 2.85
CA PRO A 382 -23.02 13.68 1.66
C PRO A 382 -22.05 14.81 2.03
N VAL A 383 -20.94 14.91 1.31
CA VAL A 383 -20.07 16.10 1.33
C VAL A 383 -20.59 17.08 0.29
N GLY A 384 -20.79 18.35 0.66
CA GLY A 384 -21.38 19.35 -0.21
C GLY A 384 -22.76 18.92 -0.73
N ASN A 385 -22.86 18.71 -2.04
CA ASN A 385 -24.08 18.23 -2.71
C ASN A 385 -24.06 16.72 -3.03
N GLY A 386 -23.06 15.97 -2.56
CA GLY A 386 -22.91 14.53 -2.81
C GLY A 386 -22.40 14.18 -4.23
N ASN A 387 -21.92 15.15 -5.01
CA ASN A 387 -21.40 14.95 -6.36
C ASN A 387 -19.90 15.29 -6.45
N VAL A 388 -19.28 14.89 -7.56
CA VAL A 388 -17.90 15.28 -7.89
C VAL A 388 -17.80 16.81 -7.94
N GLY A 389 -16.83 17.35 -7.21
CA GLY A 389 -16.68 18.78 -7.03
C GLY A 389 -15.88 19.45 -8.16
N PRO A 390 -16.32 20.62 -8.67
CA PRO A 390 -15.64 21.31 -9.75
C PRO A 390 -14.21 21.76 -9.41
N LEU A 391 -13.93 22.19 -8.17
CA LEU A 391 -12.57 22.53 -7.76
C LEU A 391 -11.68 21.28 -7.77
N THR A 392 -12.17 20.18 -7.22
CA THR A 392 -11.45 18.91 -7.19
C THR A 392 -11.06 18.46 -8.60
N SER A 393 -11.99 18.54 -9.56
CA SER A 393 -11.74 18.24 -10.97
C SER A 393 -10.73 19.19 -11.61
N ALA A 394 -10.85 20.49 -11.36
CA ALA A 394 -9.91 21.48 -11.91
C ALA A 394 -8.49 21.29 -11.37
N ILE A 395 -8.34 20.96 -10.08
CA ILE A 395 -7.03 20.63 -9.49
C ILE A 395 -6.49 19.35 -10.13
N ARG A 396 -7.31 18.30 -10.25
CA ARG A 396 -6.91 17.04 -10.90
C ARG A 396 -6.40 17.27 -12.31
N GLU A 397 -7.12 18.07 -13.10
CA GLU A 397 -6.71 18.45 -14.45
C GLU A 397 -5.42 19.27 -14.45
N ALA A 398 -5.24 20.18 -13.50
CA ALA A 398 -4.01 20.95 -13.38
C ALA A 398 -2.80 20.02 -13.13
N VAL A 399 -2.92 19.08 -12.19
CA VAL A 399 -1.89 18.07 -11.92
C VAL A 399 -1.66 17.16 -13.13
N GLN A 400 -2.72 16.79 -13.86
CA GLN A 400 -2.60 15.99 -15.09
C GLN A 400 -1.86 16.74 -16.21
N ARG A 401 -2.17 18.02 -16.44
CA ARG A 401 -1.41 18.85 -17.39
C ARG A 401 0.03 19.01 -16.95
N ASP A 402 0.26 19.12 -15.65
CA ASP A 402 1.58 19.20 -15.06
C ASP A 402 2.41 17.93 -15.31
N LEU A 403 1.78 16.75 -15.34
CA LEU A 403 2.37 15.48 -15.74
C LEU A 403 2.66 15.37 -17.24
N GLU A 404 1.91 16.09 -18.08
CA GLU A 404 1.96 16.04 -19.54
C GLU A 404 2.92 17.06 -20.16
N ASP A 405 3.21 18.14 -19.43
CA ASP A 405 4.11 19.21 -19.89
C ASP A 405 5.57 18.77 -19.88
N ILE A 406 6.00 18.17 -21.00
CA ILE A 406 7.38 17.69 -21.25
C ILE A 406 8.45 18.77 -21.13
N THR A 407 8.08 20.06 -21.14
CA THR A 407 9.03 21.16 -20.97
C THR A 407 9.34 21.45 -19.50
N ALA A 408 8.57 20.87 -18.60
CA ALA A 408 8.68 21.19 -17.19
C ALA A 408 9.82 20.40 -16.52
N GLU A 409 10.61 21.11 -15.70
CA GLU A 409 11.80 20.59 -14.99
C GLU A 409 11.53 19.35 -14.11
N LYS A 410 10.26 19.10 -13.78
CA LYS A 410 9.83 18.01 -12.90
C LYS A 410 9.76 16.64 -13.58
N LEU A 411 9.89 16.58 -14.91
CA LEU A 411 9.88 15.33 -15.66
C LEU A 411 11.31 14.88 -15.97
N VAL A 412 11.69 13.72 -15.44
CA VAL A 412 13.00 13.13 -15.70
C VAL A 412 12.88 12.12 -16.85
N PRO A 413 13.53 12.35 -18.00
CA PRO A 413 13.46 11.43 -19.13
C PRO A 413 14.14 10.10 -18.79
N VAL A 414 13.47 8.99 -19.10
CA VAL A 414 14.04 7.66 -18.93
C VAL A 414 14.83 7.28 -20.19
N PRO A 415 16.09 6.81 -20.06
CA PRO A 415 16.96 6.47 -21.20
C PRO A 415 16.63 5.08 -21.74
N TYR A 416 15.46 4.93 -22.37
CA TYR A 416 15.13 3.68 -23.04
C TYR A 416 16.08 3.43 -24.20
N ALA A 417 16.47 2.17 -24.42
CA ALA A 417 17.18 1.79 -25.63
C ALA A 417 16.31 2.17 -26.85
N SER A 418 16.86 2.98 -27.75
CA SER A 418 16.34 3.10 -29.11
C SER A 418 16.34 1.69 -29.72
N GLY A 419 15.17 1.24 -30.19
CA GLY A 419 14.82 -0.16 -30.44
C GLY A 419 15.95 -1.09 -30.89
N LEU A 420 16.05 -2.23 -30.21
CA LEU A 420 16.65 -3.45 -30.76
C LEU A 420 15.72 -4.07 -31.80
#